data_AF-A0A0C9MAQ0-F1
#
_entry.id   AF-A0A0C9MAQ0-F1
#
_cell.length_a   1.000
_cell.length_b   1.000
_cell.length_c   1.000
_cell.angle_alpha   90.00
_cell.angle_beta   90.00
_cell.angle_gamma   90.00
#
_symmetry.space_group_name_H-M   'P 1'
#
loop_
_entity.id
_entity.type
_entity.pdbx_description
1 polymer ?
#
loop_
_entity_poly.entity_id
_entity_poly.type
_entity_poly.pdbx_seq_one_letter_code
_entity_poly.pdbx_strand_id
1 'polypeptide(L)'
;MKLIFLTTATLALFATVSTALPTHQKCAIASPSVPSNSSSGYDIQVKSDTAFCSFMPPHPGDNVGATENDGIPFCKNATLGGQVFPEGFIKTAHYLSTSDYAQVTGTIDRTAYQLSSGDGGGQYDNMDIKDVTCNGYKYFVNLIEPDANVFCIRCCKSQSDCNLGISTYGCERVVPGDYS
;
A
#
# COMPACT_ATOMS: atom_id res chain seq x y z
N MET A 1 -6.69 -34.76 -79.28
CA MET A 1 -6.36 -35.50 -78.04
C MET A 1 -7.06 -34.79 -76.89
N LYS A 2 -8.23 -35.30 -76.49
CA LYS A 2 -9.09 -34.72 -75.43
C LYS A 2 -9.03 -35.70 -74.26
N LEU A 3 -8.49 -35.27 -73.13
CA LEU A 3 -8.47 -36.04 -71.89
C LEU A 3 -9.45 -35.44 -70.87
N ILE A 4 -10.43 -36.27 -70.46
CA ILE A 4 -10.90 -36.62 -69.09
C ILE A 4 -11.08 -35.42 -68.11
N PHE A 5 -12.18 -35.24 -67.35
CA PHE A 5 -12.81 -36.16 -66.41
C PHE A 5 -14.29 -35.82 -66.12
N LEU A 6 -15.06 -36.89 -65.93
CA LEU A 6 -16.43 -36.90 -65.40
C LEU A 6 -16.41 -36.50 -63.93
N THR A 7 -17.23 -35.51 -63.55
CA THR A 7 -17.55 -35.20 -62.17
C THR A 7 -18.79 -35.99 -61.73
N THR A 8 -18.63 -36.88 -60.77
CA THR A 8 -19.73 -37.60 -60.11
C THR A 8 -20.38 -36.72 -59.04
N ALA A 9 -21.69 -36.52 -59.16
CA ALA A 9 -22.51 -35.85 -58.16
C ALA A 9 -22.73 -36.77 -56.96
N THR A 10 -22.42 -36.30 -55.76
CA THR A 10 -22.81 -36.93 -54.50
C THR A 10 -23.77 -36.00 -53.76
N LEU A 11 -25.01 -36.47 -53.62
CA LEU A 11 -26.10 -35.81 -52.92
C LEU A 11 -26.00 -36.20 -51.44
N ALA A 12 -25.61 -35.27 -50.58
CA ALA A 12 -25.58 -35.49 -49.13
C ALA A 12 -26.85 -34.91 -48.48
N LEU A 13 -27.64 -35.78 -47.85
CA LEU A 13 -28.78 -35.41 -47.00
C LEU A 13 -28.28 -34.65 -45.77
N PHE A 14 -28.78 -33.44 -45.54
CA PHE A 14 -28.60 -32.73 -44.29
C PHE A 14 -29.60 -33.25 -43.26
N ALA A 15 -29.11 -34.00 -42.26
CA ALA A 15 -29.86 -34.26 -41.03
C ALA A 15 -29.68 -33.08 -40.07
N THR A 16 -30.75 -32.33 -39.82
CA THR A 16 -30.76 -31.24 -38.84
C THR A 16 -30.83 -31.81 -37.43
N VAL A 17 -29.72 -31.76 -36.70
CA VAL A 17 -29.68 -32.02 -35.25
C VAL A 17 -30.16 -30.76 -34.53
N SER A 18 -31.36 -30.80 -33.96
CA SER A 18 -31.82 -29.82 -32.97
C SER A 18 -31.03 -29.99 -31.68
N THR A 19 -30.14 -29.03 -31.38
CA THR A 19 -29.55 -28.89 -30.05
C THR A 19 -30.46 -28.00 -29.22
N ALA A 20 -31.12 -28.59 -28.22
CA ALA A 20 -31.85 -27.86 -27.21
C ALA A 20 -30.85 -27.07 -26.33
N LEU A 21 -31.04 -25.75 -26.21
CA LEU A 21 -30.27 -24.91 -25.28
C LEU A 21 -30.72 -25.17 -23.84
N PRO A 22 -29.81 -25.37 -22.87
CA PRO A 22 -30.15 -25.38 -21.47
C PRO A 22 -30.14 -23.96 -20.87
N THR A 23 -31.23 -23.66 -20.16
CA THR A 23 -31.32 -22.93 -18.88
C THR A 23 -30.76 -21.50 -18.78
N HIS A 24 -31.67 -20.53 -18.66
CA HIS A 24 -31.44 -19.31 -17.88
C HIS A 24 -32.33 -19.31 -16.64
N GLN A 25 -31.92 -20.13 -15.67
CA GLN A 25 -32.34 -19.96 -14.28
C GLN A 25 -31.75 -18.64 -13.79
N LYS A 26 -32.60 -17.66 -13.51
CA LYS A 26 -32.20 -16.44 -12.78
C LYS A 26 -31.57 -16.87 -11.45
N CYS A 27 -30.24 -16.90 -11.38
CA CYS A 27 -29.55 -16.80 -10.11
C CYS A 27 -29.75 -15.36 -9.66
N ALA A 28 -30.51 -15.17 -8.57
CA ALA A 28 -30.36 -13.97 -7.78
C ALA A 28 -28.89 -13.96 -7.32
N ILE A 29 -28.09 -13.09 -7.94
CA ILE A 29 -26.77 -12.77 -7.43
C ILE A 29 -27.08 -12.04 -6.13
N ALA A 30 -27.00 -12.75 -5.01
CA ALA A 30 -26.68 -12.10 -3.76
C ALA A 30 -25.43 -11.29 -4.08
N SER A 31 -25.56 -9.96 -4.13
CA SER A 31 -24.39 -9.11 -4.06
C SER A 31 -23.59 -9.64 -2.87
N PRO A 32 -22.31 -9.98 -3.01
CA PRO A 32 -21.50 -10.11 -1.82
C PRO A 32 -21.65 -8.75 -1.14
N SER A 33 -22.40 -8.72 -0.04
CA SER A 33 -22.31 -7.64 0.92
C SER A 33 -20.83 -7.62 1.26
N VAL A 34 -20.10 -6.68 0.66
CA VAL A 34 -18.74 -6.37 1.09
C VAL A 34 -18.89 -6.20 2.59
N PRO A 35 -18.26 -7.05 3.42
CA PRO A 35 -18.15 -6.72 4.82
C PRO A 35 -17.37 -5.41 4.81
N SER A 36 -18.08 -4.29 4.96
CA SER A 36 -17.49 -3.01 5.29
C SER A 36 -17.01 -3.12 6.74
N ASN A 37 -15.96 -3.89 6.89
CA ASN A 37 -15.16 -4.02 8.09
C ASN A 37 -13.72 -4.26 7.60
N SER A 38 -13.20 -3.31 6.84
CA SER A 38 -11.80 -3.29 6.42
C SER A 38 -10.92 -2.92 7.62
N SER A 39 -10.92 -3.75 8.66
CA SER A 39 -9.75 -3.86 9.52
C SER A 39 -8.71 -4.66 8.72
N SER A 40 -8.15 -4.02 7.70
CA SER A 40 -6.97 -4.53 6.99
C SER A 40 -5.83 -4.49 8.00
N GLY A 41 -5.72 -5.53 8.84
CA GLY A 41 -4.62 -5.58 9.78
C GLY A 41 -3.31 -5.62 8.99
N TYR A 42 -2.45 -4.62 9.18
CA TYR A 42 -1.19 -4.52 8.46
C TYR A 42 -0.06 -5.12 9.30
N ASP A 43 0.82 -5.90 8.68
CA ASP A 43 2.11 -6.27 9.26
C ASP A 43 3.24 -5.67 8.41
N ILE A 44 3.58 -4.43 8.71
CA ILE A 44 4.55 -3.66 7.93
C ILE A 44 5.98 -4.01 8.34
N GLN A 45 6.91 -3.89 7.40
CA GLN A 45 8.30 -4.27 7.62
C GLN A 45 9.24 -3.06 7.45
N VAL A 46 10.23 -2.93 8.33
CA VAL A 46 11.32 -1.96 8.30
C VAL A 46 12.63 -2.71 8.52
N LYS A 47 13.30 -3.12 7.43
CA LYS A 47 14.42 -4.08 7.46
C LYS A 47 15.74 -3.52 6.95
N SER A 48 15.67 -2.56 6.02
CA SER A 48 16.81 -1.83 5.47
C SER A 48 16.34 -0.54 4.80
N ASP A 49 17.29 0.25 4.29
CA ASP A 49 17.08 1.42 3.43
C ASP A 49 16.36 1.09 2.09
N THR A 50 16.42 -0.17 1.69
CA THR A 50 15.89 -0.70 0.43
C THR A 50 14.66 -1.60 0.64
N ALA A 51 14.35 -1.95 1.89
CA ALA A 51 13.23 -2.80 2.27
C ALA A 51 12.54 -2.26 3.53
N PHE A 52 11.70 -1.24 3.35
CA PHE A 52 10.90 -0.66 4.41
C PHE A 52 9.51 -0.19 3.94
N CYS A 53 8.65 0.12 4.90
CA CYS A 53 7.37 0.79 4.72
C CYS A 53 7.28 2.09 5.52
N SER A 54 6.40 2.99 5.09
CA SER A 54 5.94 4.19 5.79
C SER A 54 4.43 4.29 5.63
N PHE A 55 3.71 4.85 6.60
CA PHE A 55 2.32 5.23 6.39
C PHE A 55 2.27 6.51 5.55
N MET A 56 1.21 6.65 4.76
CA MET A 56 0.90 7.82 3.93
C MET A 56 -0.60 8.12 4.02
N PRO A 57 -1.04 9.34 3.66
CA PRO A 57 -2.46 9.64 3.57
C PRO A 57 -3.19 8.69 2.61
N PRO A 58 -4.50 8.41 2.83
CA PRO A 58 -5.26 7.47 2.00
C PRO A 58 -5.33 7.87 0.52
N HIS A 59 -5.33 9.17 0.24
CA HIS A 59 -5.37 9.70 -1.12
C HIS A 59 -4.26 10.74 -1.36
N PRO A 60 -3.79 10.85 -2.61
CA PRO A 60 -2.86 11.92 -2.98
C PRO A 60 -3.41 13.31 -2.66
N GLY A 61 -2.58 14.15 -2.05
CA GLY A 61 -2.93 15.53 -1.68
C GLY A 61 -3.75 15.69 -0.40
N ASP A 62 -4.13 14.60 0.26
CA ASP A 62 -4.69 14.66 1.61
C ASP A 62 -3.67 15.26 2.58
N ASN A 63 -4.16 16.01 3.58
CA ASN A 63 -3.32 16.52 4.65
C ASN A 63 -2.91 15.40 5.60
N VAL A 64 -1.62 15.32 5.94
CA VAL A 64 -1.06 14.23 6.77
C VAL A 64 -1.69 14.23 8.16
N GLY A 65 -1.64 15.35 8.88
CA GLY A 65 -2.21 15.47 10.22
C GLY A 65 -3.74 15.26 10.27
N ALA A 66 -4.46 15.60 9.20
CA ALA A 66 -5.90 15.37 9.13
C ALA A 66 -6.29 13.91 8.92
N THR A 67 -5.34 13.04 8.54
CA THR A 67 -5.61 11.64 8.18
C THR A 67 -4.93 10.63 9.11
N GLU A 68 -4.41 11.06 10.27
CA GLU A 68 -3.66 10.21 11.21
C GLU A 68 -4.39 8.90 11.58
N ASN A 69 -5.72 8.90 11.64
CA ASN A 69 -6.55 7.72 11.95
C ASN A 69 -6.79 6.76 10.76
N ASP A 70 -6.48 7.20 9.53
CA ASP A 70 -6.84 6.49 8.29
C ASP A 70 -5.61 6.09 7.46
N GLY A 71 -4.40 6.36 7.95
CA GLY A 71 -3.16 6.14 7.20
C GLY A 71 -3.04 4.74 6.58
N ILE A 72 -2.46 4.68 5.39
CA ILE A 72 -2.25 3.43 4.64
C ILE A 72 -0.74 3.21 4.46
N PRO A 73 -0.22 1.98 4.67
CA PRO A 73 1.19 1.71 4.48
C PRO A 73 1.56 1.59 3.00
N PHE A 74 2.62 2.30 2.64
CA PHE A 74 3.33 2.20 1.38
C PHE A 74 4.76 1.73 1.64
N CYS A 75 5.33 0.98 0.71
CA CYS A 75 6.54 0.20 0.90
C CYS A 75 7.41 0.22 -0.34
N LYS A 76 8.71 -0.08 -0.18
CA LYS A 76 9.65 -0.22 -1.32
C LYS A 76 9.24 -1.33 -2.29
N ASN A 77 8.48 -2.32 -1.82
CA ASN A 77 7.82 -3.33 -2.63
C ASN A 77 6.61 -3.92 -1.88
N ALA A 78 5.70 -4.57 -2.60
CA ALA A 78 4.43 -5.07 -2.06
C ALA A 78 4.56 -6.25 -1.07
N THR A 79 5.72 -6.90 -0.99
CA THR A 79 5.92 -8.06 -0.09
C THR A 79 6.16 -7.65 1.38
N LEU A 80 6.23 -6.35 1.65
CA LEU A 80 6.54 -5.78 2.96
C LEU A 80 5.29 -5.40 3.79
N GLY A 81 4.09 -5.74 3.32
CA GLY A 81 2.85 -5.57 4.09
C GLY A 81 2.01 -4.34 3.73
N GLY A 82 2.32 -3.67 2.61
CA GLY A 82 1.60 -2.49 2.14
C GLY A 82 1.66 -2.29 0.63
N GLN A 83 1.16 -1.15 0.17
CA GLN A 83 1.20 -0.76 -1.24
C GLN A 83 2.64 -0.40 -1.66
N VAL A 84 2.91 -0.26 -2.97
CA VAL A 84 4.23 0.22 -3.41
C VAL A 84 4.24 1.74 -3.41
N PHE A 85 5.30 2.36 -2.87
CA PHE A 85 5.49 3.81 -2.94
C PHE A 85 5.31 4.33 -4.37
N PRO A 86 4.72 5.53 -4.55
CA PRO A 86 4.77 6.22 -5.83
C PRO A 86 6.21 6.37 -6.31
N GLU A 87 6.42 6.27 -7.62
CA GLU A 87 7.74 6.42 -8.20
C GLU A 87 8.35 7.78 -7.83
N GLY A 88 9.59 7.77 -7.35
CA GLY A 88 10.31 8.97 -6.96
C GLY A 88 9.88 9.59 -5.62
N PHE A 89 8.89 9.03 -4.92
CA PHE A 89 8.44 9.55 -3.61
C PHE A 89 9.55 9.50 -2.55
N ILE A 90 10.25 8.37 -2.42
CA ILE A 90 11.41 8.27 -1.51
C ILE A 90 12.65 8.77 -2.25
N LYS A 91 13.32 9.80 -1.70
CA LYS A 91 14.53 10.40 -2.26
C LYS A 91 15.80 9.90 -1.56
N THR A 92 15.82 9.92 -0.23
CA THR A 92 16.88 9.30 0.59
C THR A 92 16.27 8.41 1.66
N ALA A 93 17.02 7.41 2.10
CA ALA A 93 16.59 6.49 3.14
C ALA A 93 17.82 5.97 3.90
N HIS A 94 17.81 6.15 5.22
CA HIS A 94 18.91 5.79 6.10
C HIS A 94 18.38 4.84 7.16
N TYR A 95 18.82 3.58 7.11
CA TYR A 95 18.39 2.55 8.04
C TYR A 95 19.31 2.48 9.26
N LEU A 96 18.69 2.40 10.43
CA LEU A 96 19.38 2.13 11.69
C LEU A 96 18.58 1.10 12.49
N SER A 97 19.29 0.16 13.10
CA SER A 97 18.67 -0.86 13.96
C SER A 97 19.51 -1.07 15.22
N THR A 98 18.79 -1.25 16.33
CA THR A 98 19.35 -1.54 17.65
C THR A 98 18.70 -2.82 18.20
N SER A 99 19.01 -3.15 19.46
CA SER A 99 18.27 -4.19 20.17
C SER A 99 16.80 -3.86 20.40
N ASP A 100 16.42 -2.57 20.37
CA ASP A 100 15.13 -2.09 20.87
C ASP A 100 14.20 -1.62 19.74
N TYR A 101 14.78 -1.16 18.63
CA TYR A 101 14.02 -0.65 17.49
C TYR A 101 14.73 -0.82 16.15
N ALA A 102 13.95 -0.67 15.09
CA ALA A 102 14.44 -0.50 13.72
C ALA A 102 13.79 0.75 13.13
N GLN A 103 14.54 1.57 12.41
CA GLN A 103 14.05 2.81 11.85
C GLN A 103 14.58 3.06 10.44
N VAL A 104 13.83 3.88 9.69
CA VAL A 104 14.32 4.57 8.51
C VAL A 104 13.98 6.05 8.66
N THR A 105 14.98 6.90 8.41
CA THR A 105 14.84 8.36 8.29
C THR A 105 15.30 8.79 6.90
N GLY A 106 14.80 9.89 6.37
CA GLY A 106 15.25 10.38 5.08
C GLY A 106 14.36 11.44 4.48
N THR A 107 14.54 11.68 3.19
CA THR A 107 13.83 12.72 2.43
C THR A 107 12.83 12.13 1.45
N ILE A 108 11.79 12.92 1.17
CA ILE A 108 10.76 12.62 0.18
C ILE A 108 10.71 13.65 -0.94
N ASP A 109 10.02 13.28 -2.01
CA ASP A 109 9.46 14.22 -2.97
C ASP A 109 7.94 14.25 -2.80
N ARG A 110 7.47 15.24 -2.05
CA ARG A 110 6.04 15.42 -1.76
C ARG A 110 5.17 15.45 -3.02
N THR A 111 5.73 15.90 -4.15
CA THR A 111 4.97 16.09 -5.40
C THR A 111 4.59 14.76 -6.05
N ALA A 112 5.38 13.70 -5.82
CA ALA A 112 5.07 12.34 -6.28
C ALA A 112 3.77 11.78 -5.68
N TYR A 113 3.29 12.38 -4.58
CA TYR A 113 1.99 12.06 -3.97
C TYR A 113 1.10 13.29 -3.76
N GLN A 114 1.36 14.36 -4.51
CA GLN A 114 0.56 15.60 -4.53
C GLN A 114 0.42 16.29 -3.16
N LEU A 115 1.29 15.99 -2.19
CA LEU A 115 1.22 16.59 -0.85
C LEU A 115 1.58 18.07 -0.92
N SER A 116 0.88 18.88 -0.11
CA SER A 116 1.03 20.34 -0.10
C SER A 116 2.36 20.77 0.51
N SER A 117 3.00 21.81 -0.04
CA SER A 117 4.18 22.43 0.58
C SER A 117 3.88 23.20 1.86
N GLY A 118 2.60 23.42 2.18
CA GLY A 118 2.16 24.04 3.43
C GLY A 118 1.63 23.05 4.45
N ASP A 119 1.75 21.75 4.18
CA ASP A 119 1.40 20.71 5.14
C ASP A 119 2.59 20.45 6.07
N GLY A 120 2.44 20.80 7.35
CA GLY A 120 3.45 20.60 8.39
C GLY A 120 3.56 19.16 8.89
N GLY A 121 2.75 18.25 8.35
CA GLY A 121 2.81 16.84 8.68
C GLY A 121 1.86 16.38 9.77
N GLY A 122 2.13 15.17 10.25
CA GLY A 122 1.37 14.46 11.28
C GLY A 122 2.11 13.19 11.70
N GLN A 123 1.57 12.51 12.71
CA GLN A 123 2.09 11.26 13.26
C GLN A 123 1.06 10.15 13.06
N TYR A 124 1.43 9.12 12.30
CA TYR A 124 0.73 7.84 12.31
C TYR A 124 1.38 6.94 13.36
N ASP A 125 0.57 6.40 14.27
CA ASP A 125 1.07 5.48 15.29
C ASP A 125 0.03 4.41 15.68
N ASN A 126 0.41 3.55 16.64
CA ASN A 126 -0.42 2.43 17.10
C ASN A 126 -1.66 2.84 17.91
N MET A 127 -1.79 4.13 18.27
CA MET A 127 -2.95 4.72 18.93
C MET A 127 -3.99 5.21 17.92
N ASP A 128 -3.56 5.65 16.74
CA ASP A 128 -4.47 6.13 15.70
C ASP A 128 -4.95 4.98 14.82
N ILE A 129 -4.02 4.12 14.38
CA ILE A 129 -4.31 3.01 13.45
C ILE A 129 -4.31 1.68 14.19
N LYS A 130 -5.44 0.97 14.18
CA LYS A 130 -5.63 -0.30 14.88
C LYS A 130 -5.23 -1.50 14.03
N ASP A 131 -4.94 -2.60 14.72
CA ASP A 131 -4.59 -3.90 14.13
C ASP A 131 -3.35 -3.87 13.23
N VAL A 132 -2.39 -2.99 13.53
CA VAL A 132 -1.10 -2.86 12.85
C VAL A 132 0.03 -3.44 13.69
N THR A 133 0.93 -4.19 13.06
CA THR A 133 2.26 -4.51 13.58
C THR A 133 3.36 -3.95 12.69
N CYS A 134 4.49 -3.60 13.31
CA CYS A 134 5.68 -3.09 12.66
C CYS A 134 6.85 -4.00 13.01
N ASN A 135 7.36 -4.78 12.06
CA ASN A 135 8.29 -5.90 12.31
C ASN A 135 7.76 -6.88 13.38
N GLY A 136 6.45 -7.11 13.43
CA GLY A 136 5.80 -7.90 14.48
C GLY A 136 5.70 -7.23 15.85
N TYR A 137 6.15 -5.97 16.00
CA TYR A 137 5.96 -5.20 17.23
C TYR A 137 4.69 -4.36 17.19
N LYS A 138 4.10 -4.15 18.37
CA LYS A 138 2.89 -3.34 18.54
C LYS A 138 3.16 -1.84 18.34
N TYR A 139 4.32 -1.37 18.78
CA TYR A 139 4.58 0.06 18.86
C TYR A 139 5.31 0.54 17.61
N PHE A 140 4.83 1.64 17.04
CA PHE A 140 5.52 2.33 15.97
C PHE A 140 5.20 3.82 16.02
N VAL A 141 6.08 4.62 15.44
CA VAL A 141 5.81 6.02 15.09
C VAL A 141 6.22 6.24 13.65
N ASN A 142 5.40 6.96 12.91
CA ASN A 142 5.70 7.40 11.57
C ASN A 142 5.30 8.85 11.38
N LEU A 143 6.19 9.67 10.85
CA LEU A 143 5.85 11.04 10.47
C LEU A 143 6.23 11.26 9.00
N ILE A 144 5.41 12.07 8.34
CA ILE A 144 5.70 12.68 7.04
C ILE A 144 5.53 14.18 7.22
N GLU A 145 6.53 14.95 6.84
CA GLU A 145 6.54 16.42 6.88
C GLU A 145 6.72 16.96 5.45
N PRO A 146 5.62 17.17 4.71
CA PRO A 146 5.69 17.62 3.32
C PRO A 146 6.35 18.99 3.15
N ASP A 147 6.14 19.92 4.08
CA ASP A 147 6.76 21.25 4.06
C ASP A 147 8.29 21.20 4.13
N ALA A 148 8.84 20.27 4.90
CA ALA A 148 10.27 20.01 5.04
C ALA A 148 10.81 18.94 4.07
N ASN A 149 9.95 18.22 3.35
CA ASN A 149 10.31 17.06 2.51
C ASN A 149 11.06 15.96 3.29
N VAL A 150 10.67 15.69 4.54
CA VAL A 150 11.26 14.61 5.34
C VAL A 150 10.23 13.59 5.78
N PHE A 151 10.70 12.38 6.08
CA PHE A 151 9.89 11.34 6.69
C PHE A 151 10.73 10.51 7.67
N CYS A 152 10.06 9.83 8.57
CA CYS A 152 10.68 8.91 9.49
C CYS A 152 9.70 7.83 9.94
N ILE A 153 10.18 6.60 10.06
CA ILE A 153 9.44 5.45 10.58
C ILE A 153 10.32 4.75 11.61
N ARG A 154 9.76 4.36 12.75
CA ARG A 154 10.44 3.51 13.74
C ARG A 154 9.48 2.43 14.24
N CYS A 155 9.86 1.17 14.10
CA CYS A 155 9.23 0.04 14.79
C CYS A 155 9.91 -0.15 16.16
N CYS A 156 9.13 -0.22 17.24
CA CYS A 156 9.65 -0.28 18.61
C CYS A 156 9.16 -1.52 19.36
N LYS A 157 10.06 -2.17 20.10
CA LYS A 157 9.68 -3.25 21.03
C LYS A 157 8.88 -2.74 22.22
N SER A 158 9.20 -1.55 22.71
CA SER A 158 8.55 -0.91 23.85
C SER A 158 8.02 0.48 23.48
N GLN A 159 6.93 0.91 24.11
CA GLN A 159 6.37 2.26 23.88
C GLN A 159 7.38 3.38 24.17
N SER A 160 8.30 3.18 25.12
CA SER A 160 9.33 4.16 25.47
C SER A 160 10.27 4.52 24.33
N ASP A 161 10.41 3.67 23.31
CA ASP A 161 11.30 3.91 22.17
C ASP A 161 10.60 4.67 21.03
N CYS A 162 9.27 4.80 21.14
CA CYS A 162 8.35 5.40 20.18
C CYS A 162 7.56 6.52 20.88
N ASN A 163 8.12 7.74 20.86
CA ASN A 163 7.56 8.88 21.57
C ASN A 163 6.27 9.39 20.92
N LEU A 164 5.14 9.24 21.63
CA LEU A 164 3.85 9.80 21.24
C LEU A 164 3.63 11.16 21.90
N GLY A 165 2.74 11.98 21.34
CA GLY A 165 2.30 13.25 21.93
C GLY A 165 3.29 14.42 21.76
N ILE A 166 4.32 14.25 20.94
CA ILE A 166 5.28 15.29 20.53
C ILE A 166 5.38 15.40 19.00
N SER A 167 4.34 15.01 18.28
CA SER A 167 4.30 14.98 16.82
C SER A 167 4.59 16.34 16.17
N THR A 168 4.15 17.45 16.79
CA THR A 168 4.38 18.82 16.30
C THR A 168 5.85 19.28 16.34
N TYR A 169 6.74 18.52 16.99
CA TYR A 169 8.18 18.79 16.96
C TYR A 169 8.88 18.20 15.73
N GLY A 170 8.21 17.32 14.99
CA GLY A 170 8.70 16.74 13.77
C GLY A 170 9.75 15.63 13.93
N CYS A 171 10.19 15.14 12.79
CA CYS A 171 10.87 13.88 12.58
C CYS A 171 12.20 13.85 13.30
N GLU A 172 13.02 14.89 13.15
CA GLU A 172 14.35 14.97 13.77
C GLU A 172 14.30 14.82 15.29
N ARG A 173 13.21 15.27 15.93
CA ARG A 173 13.05 15.17 17.37
C ARG A 173 12.38 13.87 17.81
N VAL A 174 11.38 13.38 17.07
CA VAL A 174 10.66 12.14 17.43
C VAL A 174 11.53 10.91 17.14
N VAL A 175 12.17 10.88 15.98
CA VAL A 175 13.04 9.79 15.50
C VAL A 175 14.40 10.38 15.09
N PRO A 176 15.30 10.64 16.04
CA PRO A 176 16.64 11.13 15.68
C PRO A 176 17.34 10.18 14.70
N GLY A 177 17.97 10.74 13.67
CA GLY A 177 18.58 9.97 12.59
C GLY A 177 19.24 10.87 11.53
N ASP A 178 19.55 10.26 10.38
CA ASP A 178 20.09 10.95 9.21
C ASP A 178 18.97 11.32 8.24
N TYR A 179 18.91 12.58 7.84
CA TYR A 179 17.92 13.17 6.92
C TYR A 179 18.57 13.82 5.70
N SER A 180 19.84 13.52 5.43
CA SER A 180 20.57 14.00 4.26
C SER A 180 20.26 13.22 2.99
#